data_AF-A0A3E2DAA4-F1
#
_entry.id   AF-A0A3E2DAA4-F1
#
_cell.length_a   1.000
_cell.length_b   1.000
_cell.length_c   1.000
_cell.angle_alpha   90.00
_cell.angle_beta   90.00
_cell.angle_gamma   90.00
#
_symmetry.space_group_name_H-M   'P 1'
#
loop_
_entity.id
_entity.type
_entity.pdbx_description
1 polymer ?
#
loop_
_entity_poly.entity_id
_entity_poly.type
_entity_poly.pdbx_seq_one_letter_code
_entity_poly.pdbx_strand_id
1 'polypeptide(L)'
;MLASALAERGEDMTTVKQWLIRQQNLTKVGAWQAQRNDHEPNIMATDQAIMAITGHGYASTWSGKTPKNTPSCKTTPTTKPTVTPTGKPGDMGGAQKCIAVGHVWVYVEQHDGTSEGACASKFGNGLEALESAGFIVKAEGSMVTMINGYPTKTDTHEAYWSYWHATPAGADKSATWEHSRTGAASAQPKAGSIEGWYFKSSAADWNAGPSWDARLTPYDPSATPTPNPSVTPTQTPKPSVSPTVAPTVTPTGTPTMTPTGSATPTPSATETATATGSATAPAPVTPAPVGPSNRPSDRPALPRTGV
;
A
#
# COMPACT_ATOMS: atom_id res chain seq x y z
N MET A 1 7.59 10.67 21.91
CA MET A 1 8.46 11.87 22.05
C MET A 1 8.60 12.34 23.49
N LEU A 2 7.56 12.83 24.17
CA LEU A 2 7.68 13.31 25.55
C LEU A 2 8.11 12.20 26.53
N ALA A 3 7.53 11.01 26.40
CA ALA A 3 7.82 9.87 27.27
C ALA A 3 9.29 9.41 27.22
N SER A 4 9.92 9.40 26.04
CA SER A 4 11.33 9.05 25.89
C SER A 4 12.24 10.12 26.51
N ALA A 5 11.91 11.40 26.36
CA ALA A 5 12.68 12.49 26.97
C ALA A 5 12.62 12.46 28.51
N LEU A 6 11.44 12.14 29.08
CA LEU A 6 11.29 11.96 30.53
C LEU A 6 12.09 10.74 31.03
N ALA A 7 12.05 9.62 30.29
CA ALA A 7 12.86 8.45 30.61
C ALA A 7 14.37 8.75 30.61
N GLU A 8 14.85 9.53 29.63
CA GLU A 8 16.26 9.95 29.55
C GLU A 8 16.69 10.85 30.72
N ARG A 9 15.75 11.53 31.37
CA ARG A 9 16.00 12.30 32.60
C ARG A 9 15.85 11.49 33.88
N GLY A 10 15.62 10.18 33.78
CA GLY A 10 15.50 9.30 34.93
C GLY A 10 14.13 9.33 35.63
N GLU A 11 13.10 9.89 34.99
CA GLU A 11 11.73 9.87 35.52
C GLU A 11 11.15 8.45 35.52
N ASP A 12 10.28 8.13 36.48
CA ASP A 12 9.58 6.84 36.50
C ASP A 12 8.52 6.76 35.40
N MET A 13 8.78 5.87 34.44
CA MET A 13 7.91 5.65 33.28
C MET A 13 7.07 4.38 33.37
N THR A 14 7.04 3.69 34.52
CA THR A 14 6.39 2.38 34.68
C THR A 14 4.93 2.39 34.23
N THR A 15 4.14 3.36 34.71
CA THR A 15 2.72 3.49 34.35
C THR A 15 2.50 3.79 32.88
N VAL A 16 3.35 4.63 32.28
CA VAL A 16 3.27 5.00 30.86
C VAL A 16 3.63 3.81 29.98
N LYS A 17 4.67 3.04 30.32
CA LYS A 17 5.05 1.82 29.61
C LYS A 17 3.93 0.77 29.66
N GLN A 18 3.33 0.57 30.84
CA GLN A 18 2.18 -0.32 31.00
C GLN A 18 0.96 0.14 30.18
N TRP A 19 0.71 1.45 30.11
CA TRP A 19 -0.33 2.00 29.24
C TRP A 19 -0.02 1.76 27.77
N LEU A 20 1.21 2.02 27.31
CA LEU A 20 1.64 1.76 25.94
C LEU A 20 1.50 0.27 25.57
N ILE A 21 1.89 -0.66 26.44
CA ILE A 21 1.70 -2.10 26.22
C ILE A 21 0.21 -2.43 26.05
N ARG A 22 -0.66 -1.84 26.87
CA ARG A 22 -2.12 -2.01 26.73
C ARG A 22 -2.64 -1.49 25.40
N GLN A 23 -2.13 -0.35 24.92
CA GLN A 23 -2.50 0.21 23.61
C GLN A 23 -1.99 -0.67 22.46
N GLN A 24 -0.75 -1.17 22.53
CA GLN A 24 -0.16 -2.09 21.55
C GLN A 24 -1.00 -3.36 21.38
N ASN A 25 -1.54 -3.87 22.49
CA ASN A 25 -2.38 -5.07 22.49
C ASN A 25 -3.72 -4.88 21.75
N LEU A 26 -4.11 -3.65 21.42
CA LEU A 26 -5.32 -3.38 20.64
C LEU A 26 -5.11 -3.66 19.15
N THR A 27 -3.91 -3.42 18.61
CA THR A 27 -3.60 -3.65 17.19
C THR A 27 -3.38 -5.13 16.83
N LYS A 28 -3.13 -5.99 17.82
CA LYS A 28 -2.88 -7.44 17.68
C LYS A 28 -1.67 -7.84 16.83
N VAL A 29 -0.90 -6.87 16.30
CA VAL A 29 0.25 -7.11 15.43
C VAL A 29 1.57 -6.62 16.01
N GLY A 30 1.57 -6.16 17.27
CA GLY A 30 2.76 -5.67 17.95
C GLY A 30 3.18 -4.25 17.53
N ALA A 31 2.31 -3.51 16.86
CA ALA A 31 2.50 -2.11 16.48
C ALA A 31 1.57 -1.19 17.30
N TRP A 32 1.79 0.12 17.22
CA TRP A 32 0.94 1.12 17.87
C TRP A 32 0.17 1.94 16.85
N GLN A 33 -1.05 2.28 17.22
CA GLN A 33 -1.99 3.15 16.54
C GLN A 33 -1.68 4.63 16.81
N ALA A 34 -2.09 5.51 15.90
CA ALA A 34 -1.90 6.95 16.06
C ALA A 34 -2.88 7.58 17.09
N GLN A 35 -4.05 6.96 17.27
CA GLN A 35 -5.11 7.45 18.15
C GLN A 35 -5.32 6.53 19.35
N ARG A 36 -5.64 7.10 20.51
CA ARG A 36 -5.92 6.30 21.72
C ARG A 36 -7.08 5.34 21.48
N ASN A 37 -6.91 4.09 21.89
CA ASN A 37 -7.87 2.98 21.79
C ASN A 37 -8.23 2.56 20.36
N ASP A 38 -7.52 3.07 19.37
CA ASP A 38 -7.67 2.63 17.99
C ASP A 38 -6.95 1.27 17.79
N HIS A 39 -7.25 0.60 16.69
CA HIS A 39 -6.82 -0.75 16.37
C HIS A 39 -5.92 -0.79 15.13
N GLU A 40 -5.90 0.29 14.32
CA GLU A 40 -5.06 0.34 13.12
C GLU A 40 -3.60 0.68 13.48
N PRO A 41 -2.62 -0.17 13.10
CA PRO A 41 -1.21 0.13 13.34
C PRO A 41 -0.74 1.31 12.48
N ASN A 42 0.03 2.21 13.07
CA ASN A 42 0.64 3.34 12.40
C ASN A 42 2.16 3.32 12.55
N ILE A 43 2.88 3.45 11.44
CA ILE A 43 4.34 3.32 11.41
C ILE A 43 5.04 4.39 12.26
N MET A 44 4.57 5.64 12.20
CA MET A 44 5.16 6.75 12.95
C MET A 44 4.85 6.65 14.44
N ALA A 45 3.62 6.24 14.79
CA ALA A 45 3.25 6.01 16.19
C ALA A 45 4.07 4.84 16.78
N THR A 46 4.29 3.78 16.00
CA THR A 46 5.08 2.62 16.38
C THR A 46 6.53 3.00 16.64
N ASP A 47 7.16 3.75 15.72
CA ASP A 47 8.53 4.23 15.90
C ASP A 47 8.68 5.07 17.17
N GLN A 48 7.75 6.00 17.40
CA GLN A 48 7.74 6.85 18.58
C GLN A 48 7.48 6.08 19.89
N ALA A 49 6.64 5.04 19.85
CA ALA A 49 6.32 4.21 21.01
C ALA A 49 7.48 3.29 21.38
N ILE A 50 8.20 2.74 20.40
CA ILE A 50 9.40 1.92 20.61
C ILE A 50 10.43 2.71 21.42
N MET A 51 10.73 3.95 21.00
CA MET A 51 11.62 4.85 21.73
C MET A 51 11.21 5.05 23.19
N ALA A 52 9.92 5.23 23.45
CA ALA A 52 9.41 5.39 24.81
C ALA A 52 9.54 4.11 25.66
N ILE A 53 9.27 2.93 25.08
CA ILE A 53 9.38 1.64 25.78
C ILE A 53 10.83 1.30 26.09
N THR A 54 11.73 1.50 25.13
CA THR A 54 13.17 1.24 25.29
C THR A 54 13.84 2.26 26.19
N GLY A 55 13.21 3.42 26.45
CA GLY A 55 13.79 4.49 27.25
C GLY A 55 14.93 5.23 26.51
N HIS A 56 14.90 5.21 25.18
CA HIS A 56 15.86 5.87 24.33
C HIS A 56 15.12 6.86 23.44
N GLY A 57 15.54 8.12 23.42
CA GLY A 57 15.04 9.15 22.50
C GLY A 57 16.12 9.58 21.51
N TYR A 58 15.79 10.59 20.70
CA TYR A 58 16.75 11.17 19.75
C TYR A 58 17.98 11.80 20.41
N ALA A 59 17.93 12.14 21.71
CA ALA A 59 19.10 12.68 22.41
C ALA A 59 20.17 11.59 22.66
N SER A 60 19.75 10.36 23.00
CA SER A 60 20.67 9.23 23.22
C SER A 60 21.28 8.65 21.94
N THR A 61 20.70 8.92 20.76
CA THR A 61 21.30 8.55 19.46
C THR A 61 22.58 9.34 19.13
N TRP A 62 22.82 10.48 19.79
CA TRP A 62 24.05 11.27 19.61
C TRP A 62 25.28 10.69 20.32
N SER A 63 25.16 9.60 21.08
CA SER A 63 26.24 9.13 21.96
C SER A 63 27.52 8.63 21.26
N GLY A 64 27.62 8.66 19.92
CA GLY A 64 28.82 8.29 19.16
C GLY A 64 29.22 6.82 19.30
N LYS A 65 28.40 6.03 20.01
CA LYS A 65 28.62 4.61 20.27
C LYS A 65 27.72 3.82 19.32
N THR A 66 28.30 3.32 18.24
CA THR A 66 27.69 2.24 17.48
C THR A 66 27.57 1.01 18.40
N PRO A 67 26.39 0.40 18.54
CA PRO A 67 26.25 -0.84 19.29
C PRO A 67 27.17 -1.90 18.70
N LYS A 68 28.02 -2.52 19.53
CA LYS A 68 28.95 -3.59 19.09
C LYS A 68 28.24 -4.85 18.61
N ASN A 69 26.97 -5.03 18.97
CA ASN A 69 26.17 -6.19 18.65
C ASN A 69 24.97 -5.77 17.80
N THR A 70 24.83 -6.37 16.62
CA THR A 70 23.58 -6.33 15.85
C THR A 70 22.51 -7.09 16.64
N PRO A 71 21.34 -6.51 16.91
CA PRO A 71 20.24 -7.24 17.52
C PRO A 71 19.87 -8.44 16.64
N SER A 72 19.96 -9.66 17.16
CA SER A 72 19.49 -10.83 16.43
C SER A 72 18.00 -11.05 16.72
N CYS A 73 17.15 -10.94 15.72
CA CYS A 73 15.76 -11.36 15.84
C CYS A 73 15.69 -12.88 15.63
N LYS A 74 15.65 -13.67 16.73
CA LYS A 74 15.61 -15.14 16.66
C LYS A 74 14.22 -15.68 16.30
N THR A 75 13.20 -14.84 16.43
CA THR A 75 11.83 -15.12 16.05
C THR A 75 11.37 -13.99 15.15
N THR A 76 11.49 -14.16 13.83
CA THR A 76 10.58 -13.45 12.93
C THR A 76 9.18 -13.82 13.42
N PRO A 77 8.32 -12.88 13.85
CA PRO A 77 6.94 -13.20 14.11
C PRO A 77 6.43 -13.85 12.83
N THR A 78 6.12 -15.14 12.88
CA THR A 78 5.35 -15.76 11.81
C THR A 78 4.10 -14.92 11.77
N THR A 79 3.96 -14.12 10.72
CA THR A 79 2.69 -13.53 10.38
C THR A 79 1.74 -14.71 10.31
N LYS A 80 0.92 -14.90 11.35
CA LYS A 80 -0.38 -15.52 11.10
C LYS A 80 -0.92 -14.68 9.96
N PRO A 81 -1.31 -15.25 8.82
CA PRO A 81 -1.86 -14.49 7.73
C PRO A 81 -3.19 -13.91 8.25
N THR A 82 -3.11 -12.75 8.90
CA THR A 82 -4.17 -11.78 8.87
C THR A 82 -4.22 -11.42 7.40
N VAL A 83 -5.31 -11.84 6.77
CA VAL A 83 -5.64 -11.41 5.42
C VAL A 83 -5.82 -9.90 5.53
N THR A 84 -4.73 -9.14 5.40
CA THR A 84 -4.86 -7.75 4.99
C THR A 84 -5.54 -7.86 3.64
N PRO A 85 -6.77 -7.38 3.46
CA PRO A 85 -7.35 -7.33 2.13
C PRO A 85 -6.66 -6.16 1.41
N THR A 86 -5.35 -6.23 1.20
CA THR A 86 -4.68 -5.39 0.20
C THR A 86 -4.91 -6.06 -1.15
N GLY A 87 -6.17 -6.11 -1.56
CA GLY A 87 -6.49 -6.43 -2.93
C GLY A 87 -6.01 -5.25 -3.76
N LYS A 88 -4.92 -5.41 -4.50
CA LYS A 88 -4.68 -4.54 -5.65
C LYS A 88 -5.97 -4.52 -6.49
N PRO A 89 -6.39 -3.38 -7.05
CA PRO A 89 -7.56 -3.32 -7.92
C PRO A 89 -7.59 -4.47 -8.94
N GLY A 90 -8.72 -5.18 -8.99
CA GLY A 90 -8.94 -6.29 -9.92
C GLY A 90 -9.61 -7.55 -9.36
N ASP A 91 -9.89 -7.64 -8.04
CA ASP A 91 -10.61 -8.78 -7.44
C ASP A 91 -11.93 -8.34 -6.81
N MET A 92 -13.06 -8.75 -7.39
CA MET A 92 -14.39 -8.47 -6.85
C MET A 92 -14.79 -9.36 -5.66
N GLY A 93 -14.13 -10.52 -5.48
CA GLY A 93 -14.43 -11.50 -4.44
C GLY A 93 -14.04 -11.09 -3.02
N GLY A 94 -13.26 -10.01 -2.87
CA GLY A 94 -12.79 -9.48 -1.60
C GLY A 94 -13.81 -8.68 -0.80
N ALA A 95 -14.94 -8.29 -1.41
CA ALA A 95 -15.85 -7.30 -0.85
C ALA A 95 -16.40 -7.67 0.53
N GLN A 96 -16.92 -8.89 0.70
CA GLN A 96 -17.50 -9.32 1.98
C GLN A 96 -16.47 -9.33 3.10
N LYS A 97 -15.25 -9.79 2.81
CA LYS A 97 -14.16 -9.84 3.80
C LYS A 97 -13.71 -8.45 4.20
N CYS A 98 -13.69 -7.52 3.25
CA CYS A 98 -13.36 -6.13 3.49
C CYS A 98 -14.34 -5.47 4.45
N ILE A 99 -15.64 -5.50 4.12
CA ILE A 99 -16.63 -4.80 4.94
C ILE A 99 -16.80 -5.48 6.31
N ALA A 100 -16.59 -6.80 6.41
CA ALA A 100 -16.71 -7.53 7.67
C ALA A 100 -15.68 -7.10 8.72
N VAL A 101 -14.55 -6.51 8.31
CA VAL A 101 -13.54 -5.96 9.23
C VAL A 101 -13.70 -4.45 9.46
N GLY A 102 -14.85 -3.88 9.05
CA GLY A 102 -15.14 -2.45 9.24
C GLY A 102 -14.41 -1.54 8.26
N HIS A 103 -13.83 -2.08 7.19
CA HIS A 103 -13.26 -1.30 6.09
C HIS A 103 -14.34 -0.92 5.06
N VAL A 104 -13.96 -0.08 4.12
CA VAL A 104 -14.81 0.35 3.02
C VAL A 104 -14.43 -0.40 1.76
N TRP A 105 -15.41 -0.96 1.06
CA TRP A 105 -15.16 -1.54 -0.26
C TRP A 105 -15.24 -0.47 -1.33
N VAL A 106 -14.19 -0.31 -2.12
CA VAL A 106 -14.18 0.61 -3.27
C VAL A 106 -14.45 -0.19 -4.53
N TYR A 107 -15.46 0.24 -5.28
CA TYR A 107 -15.87 -0.33 -6.55
C TYR A 107 -15.69 0.72 -7.65
N VAL A 108 -15.06 0.33 -8.76
CA VAL A 108 -14.80 1.18 -9.92
C VAL A 108 -15.33 0.49 -11.15
N GLU A 109 -16.19 1.16 -11.92
CA GLU A 109 -16.79 0.64 -13.15
C GLU A 109 -16.60 1.64 -14.29
N GLN A 110 -16.00 1.16 -15.37
CA GLN A 110 -15.82 1.88 -16.63
C GLN A 110 -17.10 1.78 -17.48
N HIS A 111 -17.21 2.63 -18.50
CA HIS A 111 -18.42 2.67 -19.34
C HIS A 111 -18.67 1.37 -20.13
N ASP A 112 -17.62 0.61 -20.45
CA ASP A 112 -17.74 -0.68 -21.13
C ASP A 112 -18.15 -1.84 -20.20
N GLY A 113 -18.43 -1.54 -18.92
CA GLY A 113 -18.75 -2.51 -17.88
C GLY A 113 -17.53 -3.16 -17.24
N THR A 114 -16.31 -2.79 -17.63
CA THR A 114 -15.09 -3.24 -16.94
C THR A 114 -15.11 -2.74 -15.51
N SER A 115 -15.12 -3.67 -14.56
CA SER A 115 -15.24 -3.36 -13.14
C SER A 115 -14.07 -3.90 -12.33
N GLU A 116 -13.59 -3.11 -11.39
CA GLU A 116 -12.57 -3.48 -10.42
C GLU A 116 -13.07 -3.16 -9.00
N GLY A 117 -12.60 -3.95 -8.04
CA GLY A 117 -12.86 -3.69 -6.64
C GLY A 117 -11.60 -3.89 -5.79
N ALA A 118 -11.54 -3.15 -4.69
CA ALA A 118 -10.48 -3.26 -3.71
C ALA A 118 -10.92 -2.72 -2.34
N CYS A 119 -10.22 -3.14 -1.29
CA CYS A 119 -10.56 -2.76 0.07
C CYS A 119 -9.75 -1.55 0.54
N ALA A 120 -10.45 -0.53 1.03
CA ALA A 120 -9.87 0.66 1.61
C ALA A 120 -9.81 0.54 3.14
N SER A 121 -8.60 0.55 3.71
CA SER A 121 -8.44 0.59 5.17
C SER A 121 -8.55 2.01 5.73
N LYS A 122 -8.28 3.04 4.92
CA LYS A 122 -8.47 4.46 5.25
C LYS A 122 -9.54 5.06 4.37
N PHE A 123 -10.45 5.81 4.96
CA PHE A 123 -11.65 6.30 4.28
C PHE A 123 -12.25 7.53 4.96
N GLY A 124 -11.41 8.45 5.45
CA GLY A 124 -11.87 9.72 6.01
C GLY A 124 -12.65 10.57 5.00
N ASN A 125 -12.42 10.34 3.70
CA ASN A 125 -13.29 10.77 2.61
C ASN A 125 -13.21 9.77 1.43
N GLY A 126 -14.04 9.99 0.40
CA GLY A 126 -14.13 9.10 -0.76
C GLY A 126 -12.87 9.03 -1.63
N LEU A 127 -12.08 10.12 -1.71
CA LEU A 127 -10.80 10.11 -2.43
C LEU A 127 -9.74 9.32 -1.65
N GLU A 128 -9.67 9.51 -0.34
CA GLU A 128 -8.77 8.72 0.51
C GLU A 128 -9.13 7.24 0.45
N ALA A 129 -10.43 6.90 0.44
CA ALA A 129 -10.87 5.52 0.25
C ALA A 129 -10.34 4.95 -1.08
N LEU A 130 -10.52 5.67 -2.19
CA LEU A 130 -10.08 5.25 -3.50
C LEU A 130 -8.54 5.03 -3.56
N GLU A 131 -7.76 5.97 -3.02
CA GLU A 131 -6.30 5.86 -2.96
C GLU A 131 -5.83 4.75 -2.02
N SER A 132 -6.47 4.62 -0.84
CA SER A 132 -6.15 3.58 0.14
C SER A 132 -6.49 2.18 -0.36
N ALA A 133 -7.46 2.04 -1.24
CA ALA A 133 -7.77 0.80 -1.94
C ALA A 133 -6.73 0.45 -3.02
N GLY A 134 -5.77 1.34 -3.30
CA GLY A 134 -4.65 1.09 -4.22
C GLY A 134 -4.94 1.45 -5.67
N PHE A 135 -6.01 2.22 -5.94
CA PHE A 135 -6.27 2.77 -7.27
C PHE A 135 -5.33 3.94 -7.55
N ILE A 136 -4.88 4.06 -8.80
CA ILE A 136 -4.08 5.19 -9.28
C ILE A 136 -5.05 6.28 -9.74
N VAL A 137 -5.12 7.37 -9.00
CA VAL A 137 -6.09 8.45 -9.24
C VAL A 137 -5.40 9.67 -9.80
N LYS A 138 -6.04 10.35 -10.77
CA LYS A 138 -5.75 11.75 -11.07
C LYS A 138 -7.01 12.58 -10.87
N ALA A 139 -6.83 13.73 -10.26
CA ALA A 139 -7.89 14.70 -10.04
C ALA A 139 -7.44 16.09 -10.48
N GLU A 140 -8.37 16.85 -11.05
CA GLU A 140 -8.22 18.26 -11.36
C GLU A 140 -9.17 19.04 -10.44
N GLY A 141 -8.60 19.70 -9.42
CA GLY A 141 -9.40 20.26 -8.33
C GLY A 141 -10.08 19.15 -7.52
N SER A 142 -11.41 19.22 -7.39
CA SER A 142 -12.22 18.23 -6.66
C SER A 142 -12.78 17.11 -7.54
N MET A 143 -12.49 17.12 -8.84
CA MET A 143 -13.05 16.19 -9.81
C MET A 143 -12.02 15.13 -10.21
N VAL A 144 -12.39 13.86 -10.06
CA VAL A 144 -11.56 12.74 -10.55
C VAL A 144 -11.65 12.67 -12.06
N THR A 145 -10.50 12.80 -12.72
CA THR A 145 -10.39 12.78 -14.17
C THR A 145 -9.87 11.44 -14.69
N MET A 146 -9.22 10.64 -13.83
CA MET A 146 -8.69 9.34 -14.21
C MET A 146 -8.61 8.38 -13.02
N ILE A 147 -8.93 7.11 -13.26
CA ILE A 147 -8.69 6.00 -12.33
C ILE A 147 -8.01 4.88 -13.11
N ASN A 148 -6.87 4.38 -12.62
CA ASN A 148 -6.07 3.31 -13.24
C ASN A 148 -5.76 3.53 -14.74
N GLY A 149 -5.58 4.79 -15.16
CA GLY A 149 -5.30 5.12 -16.55
C GLY A 149 -6.54 5.32 -17.44
N TYR A 150 -7.75 5.13 -16.90
CA TYR A 150 -9.00 5.31 -17.63
C TYR A 150 -9.76 6.59 -17.20
N PRO A 151 -10.33 7.34 -18.16
CA PRO A 151 -10.16 7.18 -19.60
C PRO A 151 -8.76 7.61 -20.07
N THR A 152 -8.30 7.08 -21.19
CA THR A 152 -7.00 7.46 -21.79
C THR A 152 -7.05 8.85 -22.43
N LYS A 153 -8.25 9.35 -22.75
CA LYS A 153 -8.53 10.72 -23.20
C LYS A 153 -9.60 11.31 -22.31
N THR A 154 -9.31 12.45 -21.69
CA THR A 154 -10.23 13.16 -20.80
C THR A 154 -10.98 14.23 -21.58
N ASP A 155 -12.29 14.05 -21.75
CA ASP A 155 -13.23 15.13 -22.08
C ASP A 155 -14.32 15.18 -21.01
N THR A 156 -14.13 16.06 -20.04
CA THR A 156 -14.99 16.17 -18.85
C THR A 156 -16.35 16.81 -19.14
N HIS A 157 -16.58 17.34 -20.34
CA HIS A 157 -17.89 17.88 -20.75
C HIS A 157 -18.82 16.80 -21.30
N GLU A 158 -18.28 15.69 -21.82
CA GLU A 158 -19.07 14.59 -22.39
C GLU A 158 -18.97 13.28 -21.58
N ALA A 159 -17.96 13.16 -20.70
CA ALA A 159 -17.76 11.99 -19.88
C ALA A 159 -17.04 12.29 -18.55
N TYR A 160 -17.46 11.67 -17.45
CA TYR A 160 -16.84 11.89 -16.15
C TYR A 160 -17.02 10.73 -15.17
N TRP A 161 -16.14 10.68 -14.17
CA TRP A 161 -16.30 9.80 -13.01
C TRP A 161 -17.37 10.34 -12.07
N SER A 162 -18.50 9.65 -12.00
CA SER A 162 -19.55 9.89 -11.02
C SER A 162 -19.30 9.10 -9.74
N TYR A 163 -19.69 9.68 -8.61
CA TYR A 163 -19.41 9.14 -7.28
C TYR A 163 -20.70 8.72 -6.59
N TRP A 164 -20.68 7.52 -6.01
CA TRP A 164 -21.83 6.80 -5.48
C TRP A 164 -21.47 6.14 -4.16
N HIS A 165 -22.49 5.87 -3.36
CA HIS A 165 -22.35 5.06 -2.16
C HIS A 165 -23.48 4.04 -2.09
N ALA A 166 -23.19 2.89 -1.50
CA ALA A 166 -24.18 1.86 -1.21
C ALA A 166 -23.95 1.29 0.19
N THR A 167 -25.04 0.95 0.85
CA THR A 167 -25.00 0.23 2.14
C THR A 167 -25.49 -1.19 1.91
N PRO A 168 -24.69 -2.22 2.24
CA PRO A 168 -25.12 -3.61 2.21
C PRO A 168 -26.45 -3.83 2.97
N ALA A 169 -27.33 -4.68 2.41
CA ALA A 169 -28.67 -4.93 2.94
C ALA A 169 -28.92 -6.40 3.32
N GLY A 170 -27.95 -7.30 3.09
CA GLY A 170 -28.08 -8.75 3.28
C GLY A 170 -27.54 -9.55 2.10
N ALA A 171 -27.18 -10.82 2.32
CA ALA A 171 -26.73 -11.71 1.25
C ALA A 171 -27.84 -12.06 0.22
N ASP A 172 -29.10 -11.85 0.60
CA ASP A 172 -30.29 -12.07 -0.22
C ASP A 172 -30.81 -10.77 -0.88
N LYS A 173 -30.26 -9.61 -0.52
CA LYS A 173 -30.77 -8.29 -0.94
C LYS A 173 -29.69 -7.46 -1.60
N SER A 174 -30.01 -6.91 -2.76
CA SER A 174 -29.18 -5.93 -3.46
C SER A 174 -28.95 -4.71 -2.57
N ALA A 175 -27.70 -4.28 -2.45
CA ALA A 175 -27.40 -2.95 -1.95
C ALA A 175 -27.95 -1.91 -2.91
N THR A 176 -28.50 -0.83 -2.37
CA THR A 176 -29.02 0.28 -3.18
C THR A 176 -27.93 1.31 -3.40
N TRP A 177 -27.63 1.59 -4.67
CA TRP A 177 -26.73 2.68 -5.06
C TRP A 177 -27.45 4.03 -4.97
N GLU A 178 -26.84 4.98 -4.26
CA GLU A 178 -27.27 6.37 -4.23
C GLU A 178 -26.15 7.25 -4.81
N HIS A 179 -26.54 8.16 -5.71
CA HIS A 179 -25.62 9.15 -6.25
C HIS A 179 -25.24 10.13 -5.13
N SER A 180 -23.95 10.36 -4.94
CA SER A 180 -23.51 11.29 -3.91
C SER A 180 -23.95 12.71 -4.23
N ARG A 181 -24.50 13.41 -3.23
CA ARG A 181 -24.84 14.84 -3.32
C ARG A 181 -23.64 15.75 -3.05
N THR A 182 -22.54 15.18 -2.61
CA THR A 182 -21.28 15.88 -2.34
C THR A 182 -20.14 15.24 -3.15
N GLY A 183 -19.12 16.03 -3.47
CA GLY A 183 -17.91 15.47 -4.09
C GLY A 183 -17.21 14.50 -3.15
N ALA A 184 -16.47 13.54 -3.72
CA ALA A 184 -15.77 12.50 -2.96
C ALA A 184 -14.80 13.05 -1.90
N ALA A 185 -14.18 14.21 -2.16
CA ALA A 185 -13.30 14.90 -1.21
C ALA A 185 -14.01 15.37 0.09
N SER A 186 -15.34 15.49 0.06
CA SER A 186 -16.16 15.95 1.20
C SER A 186 -17.12 14.88 1.70
N ALA A 187 -17.20 13.74 1.03
CA ALA A 187 -17.99 12.61 1.48
C ALA A 187 -17.38 11.99 2.74
N GLN A 188 -18.20 11.29 3.52
CA GLN A 188 -17.78 10.59 4.74
C GLN A 188 -18.23 9.13 4.65
N PRO A 189 -17.44 8.28 3.98
CA PRO A 189 -17.68 6.85 3.94
C PRO A 189 -17.82 6.27 5.36
N LYS A 190 -18.65 5.23 5.49
CA LYS A 190 -18.89 4.58 6.78
C LYS A 190 -18.22 3.21 6.77
N ALA A 191 -17.71 2.78 7.92
CA ALA A 191 -17.22 1.42 8.09
C ALA A 191 -18.26 0.40 7.58
N GLY A 192 -17.85 -0.48 6.67
CA GLY A 192 -18.70 -1.48 6.05
C GLY A 192 -19.59 -0.98 4.89
N SER A 193 -19.44 0.27 4.45
CA SER A 193 -20.08 0.78 3.23
C SER A 193 -19.32 0.37 1.97
N ILE A 194 -19.96 0.62 0.83
CA ILE A 194 -19.38 0.51 -0.49
C ILE A 194 -19.32 1.92 -1.08
N GLU A 195 -18.17 2.32 -1.60
CA GLU A 195 -17.97 3.56 -2.35
C GLU A 195 -17.77 3.22 -3.82
N GLY A 196 -18.62 3.77 -4.68
CA GLY A 196 -18.70 3.47 -6.10
C GLY A 196 -18.21 4.62 -6.96
N TRP A 197 -17.40 4.29 -7.97
CA TRP A 197 -16.98 5.18 -9.02
C TRP A 197 -17.48 4.62 -10.35
N TYR A 198 -18.36 5.36 -11.02
CA TYR A 198 -18.92 4.94 -12.30
C TYR A 198 -18.59 5.97 -13.37
N PHE A 199 -17.88 5.54 -14.42
CA PHE A 199 -17.57 6.41 -15.53
C PHE A 199 -18.77 6.52 -16.46
N LYS A 200 -19.36 7.72 -16.50
CA LYS A 200 -20.45 8.06 -17.41
C LYS A 200 -19.88 8.62 -18.69
N SER A 201 -20.41 8.19 -19.82
CA SER A 201 -20.22 8.88 -21.10
C SER A 201 -21.55 8.96 -21.84
N SER A 202 -21.86 10.10 -22.45
CA SER A 202 -23.12 10.41 -23.15
C SER A 202 -24.31 10.82 -22.26
N ALA A 203 -25.28 11.51 -22.90
CA ALA A 203 -26.47 12.05 -22.24
C ALA A 203 -27.49 10.98 -21.78
N ALA A 204 -27.44 9.76 -22.34
CA ALA A 204 -28.38 8.69 -21.99
C ALA A 204 -28.12 8.11 -20.58
N ASP A 205 -26.87 8.18 -20.10
CA ASP A 205 -26.42 7.50 -18.88
C ASP A 205 -26.43 8.39 -17.63
N TRP A 206 -27.01 9.59 -17.71
CA TRP A 206 -26.91 10.59 -16.64
C TRP A 206 -27.51 10.12 -15.31
N ASN A 207 -28.54 9.27 -15.34
CA ASN A 207 -29.15 8.69 -14.13
C ASN A 207 -28.66 7.28 -13.80
N ALA A 208 -27.83 6.66 -14.65
CA ALA A 208 -27.33 5.31 -14.42
C ALA A 208 -26.30 5.28 -13.29
N GLY A 209 -26.48 4.39 -12.32
CA GLY A 209 -25.47 4.10 -11.31
C GLY A 209 -24.62 2.89 -11.69
N PRO A 210 -23.66 2.52 -10.84
CA PRO A 210 -22.98 1.24 -10.89
C PRO A 210 -23.95 0.07 -11.15
N SER A 211 -23.55 -0.86 -12.00
CA SER A 211 -24.36 -2.04 -12.36
C SER A 211 -24.20 -3.21 -11.40
N TRP A 212 -23.20 -3.15 -10.50
CA TRP A 212 -22.92 -4.24 -9.58
C TRP A 212 -24.05 -4.49 -8.57
N ASP A 213 -24.64 -5.69 -8.66
CA ASP A 213 -25.63 -6.22 -7.72
C ASP A 213 -24.96 -6.73 -6.44
N ALA A 214 -24.48 -5.80 -5.61
CA ALA A 214 -23.77 -6.11 -4.37
C ALA A 214 -24.73 -6.71 -3.31
N ARG A 215 -24.67 -8.03 -3.13
CA ARG A 215 -25.44 -8.76 -2.09
C ARG A 215 -24.52 -9.17 -0.96
N LEU A 216 -24.27 -8.25 -0.05
CA LEU A 216 -23.34 -8.42 1.06
C LEU A 216 -24.06 -8.39 2.41
N THR A 217 -23.59 -9.18 3.36
CA THR A 217 -24.06 -9.08 4.74
C THR A 217 -23.51 -7.81 5.39
N PRO A 218 -24.36 -6.97 6.03
CA PRO A 218 -23.92 -5.74 6.67
C PRO A 218 -22.85 -5.95 7.72
N TYR A 219 -21.95 -4.98 7.84
CA TYR A 219 -21.01 -4.92 8.94
C TYR A 219 -21.75 -4.67 10.26
N ASP A 220 -21.48 -5.51 11.26
CA ASP A 220 -21.94 -5.32 12.62
C ASP A 220 -20.74 -5.02 13.54
N PRO A 221 -20.58 -3.78 14.02
CA PRO A 221 -19.49 -3.42 14.92
C PRO A 221 -19.58 -4.11 16.30
N SER A 222 -20.74 -4.67 16.65
CA SER A 222 -20.96 -5.42 17.89
C SER A 222 -20.64 -6.91 17.77
N ALA A 223 -20.50 -7.43 16.54
CA ALA A 223 -20.18 -8.83 16.33
C ALA A 223 -18.74 -9.10 16.75
N THR A 224 -18.55 -9.79 17.87
CA THR A 224 -17.22 -10.27 18.26
C THR A 224 -16.80 -11.33 17.24
N PRO A 225 -15.65 -11.20 16.54
CA PRO A 225 -15.24 -12.18 15.55
C PRO A 225 -15.09 -13.54 16.24
N THR A 226 -15.92 -14.50 15.85
CA THR A 226 -15.82 -15.86 16.35
C THR A 226 -14.47 -16.41 15.87
N PRO A 227 -13.58 -16.89 16.74
CA PRO A 227 -12.30 -17.43 16.30
C PRO A 227 -12.58 -18.60 15.35
N ASN A 228 -12.08 -18.48 14.12
CA ASN A 228 -12.01 -19.60 13.17
C ASN A 228 -11.39 -20.80 13.91
N PRO A 229 -11.99 -22.00 13.90
CA PRO A 229 -11.38 -23.16 14.56
C PRO A 229 -9.98 -23.37 13.98
N SER A 230 -8.97 -23.21 14.84
CA SER A 230 -7.58 -23.51 14.52
C SER A 230 -7.48 -25.02 14.42
N VAL A 231 -7.31 -25.55 13.20
CA VAL A 231 -6.90 -26.95 13.01
C VAL A 231 -5.55 -27.12 13.69
N THR A 232 -5.54 -27.76 14.86
CA THR A 232 -4.31 -28.20 15.52
C THR A 232 -3.66 -29.26 14.63
N PRO A 233 -2.44 -29.07 14.10
CA PRO A 233 -1.75 -30.12 13.39
C PRO A 233 -1.43 -31.24 14.37
N THR A 234 -2.08 -32.39 14.21
CA THR A 234 -1.75 -33.63 14.92
C THR A 234 -0.33 -34.02 14.57
N GLN A 235 0.59 -33.97 15.54
CA GLN A 235 1.96 -34.44 15.35
C GLN A 235 1.94 -35.95 15.07
N THR A 236 2.36 -36.33 13.87
CA THR A 236 2.63 -37.72 13.49
C THR A 236 3.72 -38.30 14.40
N PRO A 237 3.54 -39.50 15.00
CA PRO A 237 4.54 -40.06 15.90
C PRO A 237 5.86 -40.37 15.18
N LYS A 238 6.96 -40.00 15.84
CA LYS A 238 8.35 -40.21 15.44
C LYS A 238 8.65 -41.71 15.26
N PRO A 239 9.32 -42.15 14.17
CA PRO A 239 9.72 -43.56 14.03
C PRO A 239 10.77 -43.93 15.07
N SER A 240 10.48 -44.98 15.83
CA SER A 240 11.43 -45.65 16.73
C SER A 240 12.31 -46.59 15.90
N VAL A 241 13.59 -46.26 15.75
CA VAL A 241 14.58 -47.17 15.16
C VAL A 241 15.33 -47.91 16.28
N SER A 242 15.16 -49.22 16.31
CA SER A 242 15.90 -50.17 17.15
C SER A 242 17.29 -50.43 16.56
N PRO A 243 18.38 -50.49 17.34
CA PRO A 243 19.69 -50.85 16.81
C PRO A 243 19.78 -52.37 16.61
N THR A 244 20.17 -52.82 15.43
CA THR A 244 20.53 -54.23 15.15
C THR A 244 22.00 -54.31 14.77
N VAL A 245 22.61 -55.38 15.27
CA VAL A 245 24.03 -55.68 15.48
C VAL A 245 24.90 -55.68 14.21
N ALA A 246 26.18 -55.38 14.42
CA ALA A 246 27.31 -55.42 13.49
C ALA A 246 27.50 -56.78 12.77
N PRO A 247 28.27 -56.76 11.65
CA PRO A 247 29.40 -57.67 11.59
C PRO A 247 30.72 -57.00 11.15
N THR A 248 31.78 -57.53 11.74
CA THR A 248 33.21 -57.33 11.48
C THR A 248 33.68 -58.17 10.30
N VAL A 249 34.64 -57.65 9.49
CA VAL A 249 35.75 -58.27 8.70
C VAL A 249 35.95 -57.51 7.38
N THR A 250 37.12 -57.20 6.80
CA THR A 250 38.58 -57.27 7.05
C THR A 250 39.23 -56.40 5.96
N PRO A 251 40.33 -55.64 6.19
CA PRO A 251 40.95 -54.82 5.14
C PRO A 251 41.98 -55.63 4.34
N THR A 252 41.93 -55.59 3.00
CA THR A 252 43.06 -56.05 2.18
C THR A 252 43.18 -55.23 0.89
N GLY A 253 44.35 -54.61 0.68
CA GLY A 253 44.88 -54.28 -0.65
C GLY A 253 44.88 -52.81 -1.07
N THR A 254 45.95 -52.09 -0.75
CA THR A 254 46.54 -50.99 -1.57
C THR A 254 47.73 -51.56 -2.35
N PRO A 255 48.36 -50.85 -3.33
CA PRO A 255 47.90 -49.86 -4.31
C PRO A 255 48.32 -50.25 -5.76
N THR A 256 47.88 -49.55 -6.80
CA THR A 256 48.67 -49.45 -8.05
C THR A 256 48.46 -48.09 -8.71
N MET A 257 49.54 -47.32 -8.80
CA MET A 257 49.63 -46.09 -9.58
C MET A 257 49.80 -46.44 -11.07
N THR A 258 49.19 -45.67 -11.96
CA THR A 258 49.89 -45.28 -13.20
C THR A 258 49.42 -43.87 -13.63
N PRO A 259 50.34 -42.93 -13.85
CA PRO A 259 50.05 -41.59 -14.37
C PRO A 259 50.11 -41.58 -15.90
N THR A 260 49.29 -40.77 -16.56
CA THR A 260 49.62 -40.24 -17.88
C THR A 260 48.94 -38.88 -18.03
N GLY A 261 49.76 -37.83 -18.08
CA GLY A 261 49.30 -36.46 -18.20
C GLY A 261 49.10 -36.00 -19.65
N SER A 262 49.04 -34.68 -19.77
CA SER A 262 49.10 -33.86 -20.99
C SER A 262 47.73 -33.64 -21.68
N ALA A 263 47.22 -32.44 -21.90
CA ALA A 263 47.79 -31.10 -21.85
C ALA A 263 46.69 -30.03 -21.62
N THR A 264 47.08 -28.93 -20.98
CA THR A 264 46.44 -27.60 -21.07
C THR A 264 47.51 -26.65 -21.61
N PRO A 265 47.20 -25.81 -22.62
CA PRO A 265 47.03 -24.38 -22.35
C PRO A 265 45.85 -23.76 -23.12
N THR A 266 44.95 -22.99 -22.48
CA THR A 266 44.95 -21.52 -22.26
C THR A 266 44.40 -20.71 -23.47
N PRO A 267 44.03 -19.43 -23.30
CA PRO A 267 42.72 -18.87 -23.59
C PRO A 267 42.64 -18.24 -24.99
N SER A 268 41.44 -17.83 -25.43
CA SER A 268 41.35 -16.86 -26.53
C SER A 268 40.45 -15.70 -26.12
N ALA A 269 41.09 -14.60 -25.77
CA ALA A 269 40.54 -13.27 -25.93
C ALA A 269 40.67 -12.88 -27.41
N THR A 270 39.67 -12.19 -27.94
CA THR A 270 39.86 -11.30 -29.10
C THR A 270 39.07 -10.04 -28.81
N GLU A 271 39.78 -9.03 -28.34
CA GLU A 271 39.46 -7.63 -28.58
C GLU A 271 39.79 -7.28 -30.04
N THR A 272 39.04 -6.34 -30.61
CA THR A 272 39.50 -5.22 -31.49
C THR A 272 38.21 -4.42 -31.78
N ALA A 273 37.93 -3.28 -31.12
CA ALA A 273 38.50 -1.92 -31.31
C ALA A 273 38.35 -1.44 -32.77
N THR A 274 38.03 -0.20 -33.15
CA THR A 274 37.68 1.09 -32.55
C THR A 274 37.40 2.01 -33.75
N ALA A 275 36.48 2.97 -33.63
CA ALA A 275 36.65 4.39 -34.00
C ALA A 275 35.29 5.06 -34.27
N THR A 276 35.06 6.36 -34.15
CA THR A 276 35.67 7.52 -33.48
C THR A 276 34.73 8.68 -33.83
N GLY A 277 34.53 9.61 -32.91
CA GLY A 277 34.06 10.97 -33.19
C GLY A 277 32.60 11.22 -32.80
N SER A 278 32.23 12.35 -32.21
CA SER A 278 32.99 13.50 -31.73
C SER A 278 32.02 14.25 -30.81
N ALA A 279 32.44 14.51 -29.57
CA ALA A 279 31.71 15.39 -28.68
C ALA A 279 32.00 16.85 -29.07
N THR A 280 30.97 17.62 -29.37
CA THR A 280 31.05 19.09 -29.41
C THR A 280 30.03 19.62 -28.42
N ALA A 281 30.55 20.13 -27.30
CA ALA A 281 29.80 20.94 -26.34
C ALA A 281 29.53 22.33 -26.94
N PRO A 282 28.33 22.91 -26.77
CA PRO A 282 28.15 24.34 -26.97
C PRO A 282 28.65 25.11 -25.73
N ALA A 283 29.39 26.18 -26.01
CA ALA A 283 29.96 27.13 -25.07
C ALA A 283 28.90 27.85 -24.21
N PRO A 284 29.28 28.38 -23.03
CA PRO A 284 28.38 29.17 -22.18
C PRO A 284 28.17 30.56 -22.78
N VAL A 285 26.91 30.98 -22.91
CA VAL A 285 26.55 32.35 -23.26
C VAL A 285 26.47 33.22 -22.00
N THR A 286 27.38 34.18 -21.92
CA THR A 286 27.39 35.27 -20.93
C THR A 286 26.22 36.23 -21.17
N PRO A 287 25.54 36.77 -20.14
CA PRO A 287 24.44 37.71 -20.30
C PRO A 287 24.93 39.17 -20.39
N ALA A 288 24.29 39.99 -21.23
CA ALA A 288 24.37 41.46 -21.21
C ALA A 288 23.15 42.07 -21.94
N PRO A 289 22.80 43.35 -21.74
CA PRO A 289 22.02 43.89 -20.63
C PRO A 289 20.64 44.44 -21.08
N VAL A 290 19.78 44.70 -20.10
CA VAL A 290 18.48 45.37 -20.25
C VAL A 290 18.68 46.87 -20.57
N GLY A 291 17.95 47.40 -21.56
CA GLY A 291 17.86 48.84 -21.86
C GLY A 291 16.88 49.16 -23.01
N PRO A 292 16.24 50.35 -23.04
CA PRO A 292 14.78 50.47 -23.03
C PRO A 292 14.12 50.93 -24.34
N SER A 293 12.76 50.87 -24.33
CA SER A 293 11.79 51.72 -25.02
C SER A 293 12.03 52.11 -26.49
N ASN A 294 11.11 51.70 -27.38
CA ASN A 294 10.20 52.65 -28.03
C ASN A 294 9.08 51.98 -28.85
N ARG A 295 7.85 52.37 -28.53
CA ARG A 295 6.64 52.48 -29.40
C ARG A 295 6.93 53.51 -30.54
N PRO A 296 6.09 53.75 -31.58
CA PRO A 296 4.67 53.41 -31.72
C PRO A 296 4.14 53.06 -33.15
N SER A 297 2.80 52.88 -33.19
CA SER A 297 1.89 53.04 -34.34
C SER A 297 1.81 51.81 -35.27
N ASP A 298 0.64 51.26 -35.64
CA ASP A 298 -0.64 51.89 -35.93
C ASP A 298 -1.86 51.03 -35.58
N ARG A 299 -2.92 51.73 -35.22
CA ARG A 299 -4.32 51.28 -35.16
C ARG A 299 -4.99 51.75 -36.45
N PRO A 300 -6.01 51.05 -36.96
CA PRO A 300 -7.32 51.72 -36.96
C PRO A 300 -8.44 50.83 -36.39
N ALA A 301 -9.46 51.52 -35.90
CA ALA A 301 -10.61 50.98 -35.18
C ALA A 301 -11.81 50.73 -36.09
N LEU A 302 -12.60 49.71 -35.73
CA LEU A 302 -14.09 49.58 -35.70
C LEU A 302 -14.92 49.99 -36.93
N PRO A 303 -16.05 49.28 -37.17
CA PRO A 303 -17.29 49.81 -36.62
C PRO A 303 -18.18 48.78 -35.92
N ARG A 304 -19.02 49.36 -35.05
CA ARG A 304 -20.01 48.75 -34.17
C ARG A 304 -21.40 48.97 -34.80
N THR A 305 -22.19 47.92 -34.93
CA THR A 305 -23.67 47.93 -35.05
C THR A 305 -24.12 46.67 -34.30
N GLY A 306 -25.14 46.60 -33.44
CA GLY A 306 -26.29 47.45 -33.20
C GLY A 306 -27.52 46.53 -33.23
N VAL A 307 -28.24 46.46 -32.10
CA VAL A 307 -29.38 45.59 -31.71
C VAL A 307 -28.99 44.24 -31.11
#